data_AF-A0A078QY01-F1
#
_entry.id   AF-A0A078QY01-F1
#
_cell.length_a   1.000
_cell.length_b   1.000
_cell.length_c   1.000
_cell.angle_alpha   90.00
_cell.angle_beta   90.00
_cell.angle_gamma   90.00
#
_symmetry.space_group_name_H-M   'P 1'
#
loop_
_entity.id
_entity.type
_entity.pdbx_description
1 polymer ?
#
loop_
_entity_poly.entity_id
_entity_poly.type
_entity_poly.pdbx_seq_one_letter_code
_entity_poly.pdbx_strand_id
1 'polypeptide(L)'
;MKVLFFALKSRLLKNGEAPIILRVTIDGQSEDARIQRSVPLKMWNNVKGCSKGKDRASVELNCYIESLTVRLYQIHKELLCQEALVIPKHLLVKLFSKEERRIVLGTMKKCMDDWTALIGKEYQKSTLSRYGNCYELLEIVIHEFYRKEYISFNELKGEFIDAFEMHLRIVRKLSQNTLTKYMSCFRKIMYQDELLLMWKYIKNHAVNVLI
;
A
#
# COMPACT_ATOMS: atom_id res chain seq x y z
N MET A 1 18.12 -13.16 8.13
CA MET A 1 17.84 -11.77 8.54
C MET A 1 18.07 -11.61 10.04
N LYS A 2 18.76 -10.55 10.46
CA LYS A 2 18.95 -10.16 11.86
C LYS A 2 18.34 -8.77 12.09
N VAL A 3 17.63 -8.61 13.21
CA VAL A 3 16.96 -7.37 13.60
C VAL A 3 17.50 -6.93 14.96
N LEU A 4 17.88 -5.66 15.07
CA LEU A 4 18.44 -5.11 16.30
C LEU A 4 17.92 -3.70 16.57
N PHE A 5 17.54 -3.43 17.81
CA PHE A 5 17.15 -2.11 18.27
C PHE A 5 18.21 -1.55 19.22
N PHE A 6 18.53 -0.26 19.08
CA PHE A 6 19.47 0.41 19.98
C PHE A 6 19.14 1.89 20.17
N ALA A 7 19.47 2.42 21.35
CA ALA A 7 19.32 3.84 21.65
C ALA A 7 20.59 4.61 21.22
N LEU A 8 20.41 5.66 20.42
CA LEU A 8 21.52 6.44 19.89
C LEU A 8 22.03 7.45 20.93
N LYS A 9 23.07 7.06 21.66
CA LYS A 9 23.70 7.89 22.72
C LYS A 9 24.32 9.19 22.21
N SER A 10 24.81 9.20 20.97
CA SER A 10 25.56 10.34 20.40
C SER A 10 24.68 11.51 19.97
N ARG A 11 23.36 11.33 19.87
CA ARG A 11 22.41 12.37 19.42
C ARG A 11 21.14 12.33 20.26
N LEU A 12 21.21 12.95 21.44
CA LEU A 12 20.03 13.12 22.30
C LEU A 12 19.07 14.15 21.71
N LEU A 13 17.78 13.98 22.01
CA LEU A 13 16.73 14.93 21.70
C LEU A 13 16.77 16.12 22.67
N LYS A 14 16.03 17.19 22.35
CA LYS A 14 15.92 18.40 23.19
C LYS A 14 15.41 18.10 24.61
N ASN A 15 14.64 17.02 24.78
CA ASN A 15 14.14 16.56 26.08
C ASN A 15 15.14 15.67 26.85
N GLY A 16 16.35 15.44 26.32
CA GLY A 16 17.38 14.62 26.94
C GLY A 16 17.26 13.11 26.70
N GLU A 17 16.25 12.66 25.96
CA GLU A 17 16.08 11.24 25.63
C GLU A 17 16.90 10.83 24.40
N ALA A 18 17.24 9.55 24.32
CA ALA A 18 17.93 8.99 23.18
C ALA A 18 16.92 8.44 22.16
N PRO A 19 17.03 8.80 20.87
CA PRO A 19 16.19 8.22 19.84
C PRO A 19 16.56 6.76 19.61
N ILE A 20 15.55 5.94 19.31
CA ILE A 20 15.71 4.50 19.08
C ILE A 20 15.87 4.24 17.58
N ILE A 21 16.87 3.44 17.25
CA ILE A 21 17.22 3.03 15.89
C ILE A 21 16.94 1.53 15.74
N LEU A 22 16.35 1.18 14.60
CA LEU A 22 16.19 -0.18 14.10
C LEU A 22 17.29 -0.43 13.06
N ARG A 23 18.06 -1.49 13.25
CA ARG A 23 19.02 -2.03 12.29
C ARG A 23 18.53 -3.36 11.76
N VAL A 24 18.53 -3.50 10.43
CA VAL A 24 18.21 -4.75 9.74
C VAL A 24 19.46 -5.21 9.00
N THR A 25 19.82 -6.48 9.15
CA THR A 25 20.99 -7.09 8.49
C THR A 25 20.59 -8.33 7.71
N ILE A 26 20.96 -8.37 6.43
CA ILE A 26 20.73 -9.49 5.51
C ILE A 26 21.98 -9.65 4.66
N ASP A 27 22.52 -10.87 4.60
CA ASP A 27 23.67 -11.25 3.78
C ASP A 27 24.88 -10.29 3.90
N GLY A 28 25.18 -9.89 5.13
CA GLY A 28 26.28 -8.97 5.45
C GLY A 28 26.00 -7.49 5.19
N GLN A 29 24.93 -7.15 4.48
CA GLN A 29 24.48 -5.77 4.31
C GLN A 29 23.59 -5.35 5.48
N SER A 30 23.74 -4.11 5.93
CA SER A 30 22.93 -3.58 7.03
C SER A 30 22.44 -2.17 6.74
N GLU A 31 21.21 -1.89 7.16
CA GLU A 31 20.61 -0.57 7.06
C GLU A 31 19.92 -0.18 8.37
N ASP A 32 19.92 1.13 8.63
CA ASP A 32 19.43 1.74 9.86
C ASP A 32 18.24 2.67 9.59
N ALA A 33 17.23 2.62 10.45
CA ALA A 33 16.09 3.53 10.41
C ALA A 33 15.68 3.99 11.81
N ARG A 34 15.22 5.24 11.93
CA ARG A 34 14.65 5.78 13.17
C ARG A 34 13.20 5.32 13.32
N ILE A 35 12.85 4.75 14.47
CA ILE A 35 11.48 4.29 14.74
C ILE A 35 10.54 5.38 15.30
N GLN A 36 10.98 6.65 15.24
CA GLN A 36 10.26 7.83 15.75
C GLN A 36 9.84 7.74 17.23
N ARG A 37 10.56 6.93 18.03
CA ARG A 37 10.42 6.85 19.48
C ARG A 37 11.76 7.13 20.16
N SER A 38 11.69 7.60 21.39
CA SER A 38 12.84 7.88 22.24
C SER A 38 12.65 7.28 23.62
N VAL A 39 13.76 7.14 24.34
CA VAL A 39 13.77 6.57 25.69
C VAL A 39 14.88 7.22 26.51
N PRO A 40 14.68 7.44 27.82
CA PRO A 40 15.76 7.81 28.70
C PRO A 40 16.86 6.73 28.69
N LEU A 41 18.12 7.11 28.50
CA LEU A 41 19.23 6.15 28.38
C LEU A 41 19.34 5.17 29.55
N LYS A 42 18.99 5.61 30.76
CA LYS A 42 18.98 4.77 31.97
C LYS A 42 17.96 3.62 31.89
N MET A 43 16.86 3.85 31.18
CA MET A 43 15.77 2.90 31.01
C MET A 43 16.00 1.93 29.86
N TRP A 44 16.99 2.13 28.98
CA TRP A 44 17.22 1.25 27.84
C TRP A 44 18.10 0.03 28.18
N ASN A 45 17.74 -1.14 27.64
CA ASN A 45 18.55 -2.34 27.66
C ASN A 45 19.14 -2.61 26.26
N ASN A 46 20.45 -2.38 26.09
CA ASN A 46 21.12 -2.61 24.80
C ASN A 46 21.22 -4.08 24.41
N VAL A 47 21.28 -5.00 25.38
CA VAL A 47 21.40 -6.44 25.10
C VAL A 47 20.06 -6.98 24.61
N LYS A 48 18.97 -6.57 25.26
CA LYS A 48 17.61 -7.00 24.90
C LYS A 48 16.97 -6.15 23.80
N GLY A 49 17.51 -4.96 23.51
CA GLY A 49 16.92 -4.03 22.54
C GLY A 49 15.56 -3.48 22.96
N CYS A 50 15.30 -3.31 24.27
CA CYS A 50 14.01 -2.89 24.80
C CYS A 50 14.14 -2.00 26.05
N SER A 51 13.04 -1.36 26.47
CA SER A 51 12.98 -0.63 27.74
C SER A 51 12.94 -1.61 28.93
N LYS A 52 13.65 -1.25 30.00
CA LYS A 52 13.70 -1.95 31.31
C LYS A 52 12.52 -1.59 32.21
N GLY A 53 11.84 -0.47 31.95
CA GLY A 53 10.78 0.02 32.81
C GLY A 53 9.54 -0.88 32.79
N LYS A 54 8.77 -0.83 33.87
CA LYS A 54 7.46 -1.49 34.00
C LYS A 54 6.29 -0.50 33.97
N ASP A 55 6.60 0.79 33.84
CA ASP A 55 5.63 1.85 33.67
C ASP A 55 4.91 1.71 32.32
N ARG A 56 3.73 2.34 32.21
CA ARG A 56 2.89 2.26 31.03
C ARG A 56 3.64 2.66 29.75
N ALA A 57 4.48 3.69 29.78
CA ALA A 57 5.22 4.15 28.61
C ALA A 57 6.28 3.12 28.16
N SER A 58 6.99 2.51 29.11
CA SER A 58 7.93 1.43 28.80
C SER A 58 7.26 0.18 28.22
N VAL A 59 6.09 -0.21 28.75
CA VAL A 59 5.31 -1.33 28.22
C VAL A 59 4.83 -1.02 26.81
N GLU A 60 4.25 0.17 26.57
CA GLU A 60 3.81 0.60 25.25
C GLU A 60 4.95 0.61 24.23
N LEU A 61 6.12 1.13 24.61
CA LEU A 61 7.31 1.15 23.77
C LEU A 61 7.77 -0.27 23.41
N ASN A 62 7.76 -1.18 24.38
CA ASN A 62 8.16 -2.57 24.15
C ASN A 62 7.18 -3.29 23.21
N CYS A 63 5.87 -3.11 23.41
CA CYS A 63 4.85 -3.62 22.49
C CYS A 63 5.03 -3.06 21.07
N TYR A 64 5.37 -1.77 20.95
CA TYR A 64 5.65 -1.16 19.65
C TYR A 64 6.88 -1.79 18.97
N ILE A 65 7.99 -1.97 19.68
CA ILE A 65 9.20 -2.64 19.17
C ILE A 65 8.88 -4.07 18.71
N GLU A 66 8.08 -4.80 19.47
CA GLU A 66 7.66 -6.16 19.13
C GLU A 66 6.79 -6.18 17.87
N SER A 67 5.79 -5.29 17.77
CA SER A 67 4.95 -5.17 16.58
C SER A 67 5.74 -4.84 15.31
N LEU A 68 6.74 -3.95 15.39
CA LEU A 68 7.64 -3.65 14.27
C LEU A 68 8.45 -4.88 13.87
N THR A 69 8.92 -5.65 14.85
CA THR A 69 9.66 -6.89 14.61
C THR A 69 8.81 -7.90 13.86
N VAL A 70 7.58 -8.15 14.33
CA VAL A 70 6.62 -9.06 13.68
C VAL A 70 6.32 -8.61 12.25
N ARG A 71 6.01 -7.31 12.05
CA ARG A 71 5.72 -6.77 10.72
C ARG A 71 6.92 -6.91 9.77
N LEU A 72 8.14 -6.67 10.23
CA LEU A 72 9.34 -6.82 9.41
C LEU A 72 9.53 -8.26 8.92
N TYR A 73 9.34 -9.25 9.81
CA TYR A 73 9.39 -10.67 9.42
C TYR A 73 8.28 -11.04 8.44
N GLN A 74 7.09 -10.47 8.58
CA GLN A 74 6.00 -10.68 7.64
C GLN A 74 6.34 -10.12 6.25
N ILE A 75 6.85 -8.88 6.17
CA ILE A 75 7.30 -8.28 4.91
C ILE A 75 8.40 -9.12 4.26
N HIS A 76 9.37 -9.58 5.05
CA HIS A 76 10.43 -10.45 4.57
C HIS A 76 9.87 -11.75 3.97
N LYS A 77 8.90 -12.39 4.64
CA LYS A 77 8.23 -13.59 4.12
C LYS A 77 7.48 -13.30 2.81
N GLU A 78 6.76 -12.19 2.72
CA GLU A 78 6.06 -11.79 1.49
C GLU A 78 7.02 -11.64 0.31
N LEU A 79 8.16 -10.96 0.50
CA LEU A 79 9.15 -10.76 -0.55
C LEU A 79 9.78 -12.08 -1.01
N LEU A 80 10.05 -13.00 -0.07
CA LEU A 80 10.52 -14.35 -0.43
C LEU A 80 9.49 -15.13 -1.25
N CYS A 81 8.21 -15.07 -0.88
CA CYS A 81 7.14 -15.72 -1.63
C CYS A 81 6.94 -15.13 -3.04
N GLN A 82 7.31 -13.86 -3.24
CA GLN A 82 7.25 -13.18 -4.53
C GLN A 82 8.52 -13.39 -5.37
N GLU A 83 9.50 -14.16 -4.90
CA GLU A 83 10.83 -14.31 -5.52
C GLU A 83 11.51 -12.94 -5.78
N ALA A 84 11.17 -11.93 -4.96
CA ALA A 84 11.67 -10.58 -5.08
C ALA A 84 13.04 -10.42 -4.39
N LEU A 85 13.84 -9.47 -4.87
CA LEU A 85 15.14 -9.16 -4.28
C LEU A 85 15.00 -8.59 -2.86
N VAL A 86 15.50 -9.34 -1.87
CA VAL A 86 15.43 -8.98 -0.45
C VAL A 86 16.68 -8.20 -0.03
N ILE A 87 16.56 -6.88 0.07
CA ILE A 87 17.62 -5.98 0.56
C ILE A 87 17.13 -5.27 1.84
N PRO A 88 17.99 -5.03 2.86
CA PRO A 88 17.61 -4.33 4.08
C PRO A 88 16.89 -3.00 3.84
N LYS A 89 17.35 -2.22 2.85
CA LYS A 89 16.72 -0.95 2.44
C LYS A 89 15.26 -1.14 2.01
N HIS A 90 14.95 -2.15 1.20
CA HIS A 90 13.59 -2.42 0.75
C HIS A 90 12.66 -2.79 1.90
N LEU A 91 13.16 -3.57 2.87
CA LEU A 91 12.40 -3.92 4.07
C LEU A 91 12.07 -2.70 4.91
N LEU A 92 13.06 -1.84 5.17
CA LEU A 92 12.84 -0.63 5.96
C LEU A 92 11.92 0.36 5.26
N VAL A 93 12.06 0.52 3.94
CA VAL A 93 11.11 1.30 3.13
C VAL A 93 9.72 0.70 3.27
N LYS A 94 9.52 -0.60 3.02
CA LYS A 94 8.18 -1.22 3.11
C LYS A 94 7.61 -1.25 4.55
N LEU A 95 8.46 -1.20 5.59
CA LEU A 95 8.06 -1.12 7.00
C LEU A 95 7.60 0.28 7.42
N PHE A 96 8.35 1.32 7.02
CA PHE A 96 8.10 2.72 7.44
C PHE A 96 7.37 3.57 6.42
N SER A 97 7.37 3.16 5.16
CA SER A 97 6.33 3.58 4.25
C SER A 97 5.05 3.15 4.93
N LYS A 98 4.25 4.16 5.34
CA LYS A 98 2.81 4.02 5.22
C LYS A 98 2.66 3.42 3.83
N GLU A 99 2.19 2.18 3.70
CA GLU A 99 1.79 1.65 2.39
C GLU A 99 1.21 2.85 1.68
N GLU A 100 1.87 3.33 0.61
CA GLU A 100 1.33 4.42 -0.16
C GLU A 100 0.01 3.81 -0.59
N ARG A 101 -1.04 4.18 0.14
CA ARG A 101 -2.36 3.61 -0.02
C ARG A 101 -2.74 4.22 -1.35
N ARG A 102 -2.33 3.54 -2.42
CA ARG A 102 -2.43 4.08 -3.75
C ARG A 102 -3.91 4.30 -3.93
N ILE A 103 -4.26 5.57 -4.05
CA ILE A 103 -5.65 5.95 -4.16
C ILE A 103 -6.05 5.57 -5.57
N VAL A 104 -7.18 4.88 -5.71
CA VAL A 104 -7.64 4.36 -7.00
C VAL A 104 -7.75 5.49 -8.02
N LEU A 105 -8.45 6.57 -7.64
CA LEU A 105 -8.59 7.79 -8.44
C LEU A 105 -7.25 8.50 -8.66
N GLY A 106 -6.42 8.62 -7.62
CA GLY A 106 -5.10 9.27 -7.74
C GLY A 106 -4.19 8.57 -8.74
N THR A 107 -4.23 7.23 -8.77
CA THR A 107 -3.46 6.40 -9.70
C THR A 107 -3.98 6.54 -11.13
N MET A 108 -5.30 6.52 -11.31
CA MET A 108 -5.92 6.76 -12.61
C MET A 108 -5.55 8.13 -13.18
N LYS A 109 -5.59 9.17 -12.35
CA LYS A 109 -5.22 10.54 -12.74
C LYS A 109 -3.75 10.62 -13.15
N LYS A 110 -2.84 10.05 -12.37
CA LYS A 110 -1.41 10.01 -12.70
C LYS A 110 -1.16 9.31 -14.05
N CYS A 111 -1.79 8.17 -14.29
CA CYS A 111 -1.68 7.47 -15.58
C CYS A 111 -2.17 8.34 -16.75
N MET A 112 -3.28 9.06 -16.57
CA MET A 112 -3.79 9.98 -17.58
C MET A 112 -2.83 11.14 -17.85
N ASP A 113 -2.22 11.71 -16.81
CA ASP A 113 -1.24 12.79 -16.94
C ASP A 113 0.00 12.29 -17.71
N ASP A 114 0.52 11.11 -17.36
CA ASP A 114 1.65 10.47 -18.04
C ASP A 114 1.33 10.19 -19.53
N TRP A 115 0.13 9.68 -19.83
CA TRP A 115 -0.29 9.41 -21.22
C TRP A 115 -0.59 10.69 -22.00
N THR A 116 -0.96 11.78 -21.33
CA THR A 116 -1.15 13.09 -21.97
C THR A 116 0.16 13.59 -22.57
N ALA A 117 1.28 13.38 -21.88
CA ALA A 117 2.61 13.68 -22.41
C ALA A 117 3.01 12.81 -23.62
N LEU A 118 2.34 11.67 -23.83
CA LEU A 118 2.59 10.71 -24.91
C LEU A 118 1.56 10.78 -26.06
N ILE A 119 0.70 11.81 -26.05
CA ILE A 119 -0.26 12.04 -27.15
C ILE A 119 0.48 12.23 -28.47
N GLY A 120 0.02 11.52 -29.50
CA GLY A 120 0.56 11.62 -30.87
C GLY A 120 1.79 10.75 -31.11
N LYS A 121 2.31 10.07 -30.08
CA LYS A 121 3.33 9.01 -30.22
C LYS A 121 2.70 7.64 -29.99
N GLU A 122 2.22 7.41 -28.77
CA GLU A 122 1.71 6.11 -28.33
C GLU A 122 0.21 6.14 -28.04
N TYR A 123 -0.32 7.30 -27.62
CA TYR A 123 -1.71 7.43 -27.23
C TYR A 123 -2.49 8.41 -28.10
N GLN A 124 -3.74 8.04 -28.38
CA GLN A 124 -4.69 8.92 -29.05
C GLN A 124 -5.53 9.70 -28.03
N LYS A 125 -5.91 10.94 -28.39
CA LYS A 125 -6.81 11.80 -27.58
C LYS A 125 -8.12 11.08 -27.21
N SER A 126 -8.66 10.30 -28.14
CA SER A 126 -9.87 9.49 -27.93
C SER A 126 -9.73 8.46 -26.80
N THR A 127 -8.51 7.96 -26.56
CA THR A 127 -8.23 7.05 -25.45
C THR A 127 -8.27 7.80 -24.13
N LEU A 128 -7.59 8.94 -24.02
CA LEU A 128 -7.61 9.77 -22.81
C LEU A 128 -8.99 10.27 -22.44
N SER A 129 -9.79 10.72 -23.42
CA SER A 129 -11.18 11.11 -23.20
C SER A 129 -12.02 9.98 -22.58
N ARG A 130 -11.81 8.74 -23.02
CA ARG A 130 -12.47 7.57 -22.44
C ARG A 130 -12.05 7.32 -21.00
N TYR A 131 -10.77 7.47 -20.68
CA TYR A 131 -10.29 7.37 -19.30
C TYR A 131 -10.87 8.50 -18.44
N GLY A 132 -10.92 9.73 -18.93
CA GLY A 132 -11.59 10.84 -18.24
C GLY A 132 -13.04 10.54 -17.89
N ASN A 133 -13.84 10.08 -18.85
CA ASN A 133 -15.24 9.69 -18.58
C ASN A 133 -15.35 8.53 -17.58
N CYS A 134 -14.43 7.57 -17.64
CA CYS A 134 -14.40 6.46 -16.69
C CYS A 134 -13.99 6.94 -15.28
N TYR A 135 -13.12 7.95 -15.18
CA TYR A 135 -12.68 8.54 -13.91
C TYR A 135 -13.85 9.21 -13.19
N GLU A 136 -14.59 10.06 -13.89
CA GLU A 136 -15.75 10.78 -13.33
C GLU A 136 -16.82 9.81 -12.82
N LEU A 137 -17.10 8.74 -13.57
CA LEU A 137 -18.05 7.72 -13.15
C LEU A 137 -17.55 6.91 -11.96
N LEU A 138 -16.26 6.59 -11.94
CA LEU A 138 -15.65 5.87 -10.85
C LEU A 138 -15.70 6.69 -9.56
N GLU A 139 -15.44 7.99 -9.64
CA GLU A 139 -15.54 8.92 -8.50
C GLU A 139 -16.96 8.94 -7.91
N ILE A 140 -17.99 9.03 -8.76
CA ILE A 140 -19.40 8.99 -8.33
C ILE A 140 -19.70 7.67 -7.61
N VAL A 141 -19.35 6.53 -8.22
CA VAL A 141 -19.68 5.22 -7.65
C VAL A 141 -18.91 4.94 -6.36
N ILE A 142 -17.65 5.38 -6.26
CA ILE A 142 -16.87 5.30 -5.00
C ILE A 142 -17.60 6.04 -3.90
N HIS A 143 -18.05 7.27 -4.18
CA HIS A 143 -18.76 8.08 -3.20
C HIS A 143 -20.11 7.46 -2.81
N GLU A 144 -20.86 6.91 -3.76
CA GLU A 144 -22.14 6.23 -3.52
C GLU A 144 -21.99 4.95 -2.67
N PHE A 145 -21.00 4.11 -3.01
CA PHE A 145 -20.82 2.79 -2.41
C PHE A 145 -20.10 2.84 -1.07
N TYR A 146 -18.98 3.57 -0.99
CA TYR A 146 -18.13 3.61 0.21
C TYR A 146 -18.41 4.80 1.13
N ARG A 147 -19.17 5.81 0.68
CA ARG A 147 -19.38 7.08 1.40
C ARG A 147 -18.05 7.78 1.72
N LYS A 148 -17.09 7.68 0.80
CA LYS A 148 -15.75 8.29 0.90
C LYS A 148 -15.43 9.02 -0.40
N GLU A 149 -14.66 10.09 -0.31
CA GLU A 149 -14.12 10.79 -1.49
C GLU A 149 -13.01 9.98 -2.17
N TYR A 150 -12.23 9.24 -1.38
CA TYR A 150 -11.08 8.47 -1.85
C TYR A 150 -11.04 7.09 -1.20
N ILE A 151 -10.63 6.10 -1.98
CA ILE A 151 -10.37 4.74 -1.52
C ILE A 151 -9.01 4.27 -1.97
N SER A 152 -8.38 3.43 -1.15
CA SER A 152 -7.16 2.71 -1.52
C SER A 152 -7.49 1.43 -2.27
N PHE A 153 -6.56 0.92 -3.09
CA PHE A 153 -6.77 -0.36 -3.78
C PHE A 153 -7.04 -1.53 -2.82
N ASN A 154 -6.48 -1.49 -1.61
CA ASN A 154 -6.70 -2.52 -0.58
C ASN A 154 -8.15 -2.59 -0.09
N GLU A 155 -8.92 -1.51 -0.27
CA GLU A 155 -10.33 -1.44 0.12
C GLU A 155 -11.28 -1.92 -0.98
N LEU A 156 -10.79 -2.10 -2.21
CA LEU A 156 -11.57 -2.63 -3.30
C LEU A 156 -11.94 -4.08 -3.02
N LYS A 157 -13.24 -4.38 -3.13
CA LYS A 157 -13.79 -5.73 -3.02
C LYS A 157 -14.50 -6.09 -4.31
N GLY A 158 -14.72 -7.39 -4.54
CA GLY A 158 -15.51 -7.86 -5.70
C GLY A 158 -16.88 -7.18 -5.79
N GLU A 159 -17.54 -7.01 -4.64
CA GLU A 159 -18.83 -6.32 -4.52
C GLU A 159 -18.84 -4.91 -5.13
N PHE A 160 -17.73 -4.16 -4.99
CA PHE A 160 -17.63 -2.83 -5.59
C PHE A 160 -17.52 -2.90 -7.11
N ILE A 161 -16.82 -3.91 -7.64
CA ILE A 161 -16.66 -4.08 -9.08
C ILE A 161 -18.01 -4.39 -9.73
N ASP A 162 -18.81 -5.23 -9.07
CA ASP A 162 -20.18 -5.54 -9.49
C ASP A 162 -21.08 -4.29 -9.41
N ALA A 163 -20.98 -3.53 -8.32
CA ALA A 163 -21.72 -2.28 -8.16
C ALA A 163 -21.35 -1.24 -9.23
N PHE A 164 -20.06 -1.14 -9.57
CA PHE A 164 -19.59 -0.26 -10.64
C PHE A 164 -20.13 -0.69 -12.00
N GLU A 165 -20.05 -1.98 -12.35
CA GLU A 165 -20.63 -2.48 -13.61
C GLU A 165 -22.14 -2.24 -13.66
N MET A 166 -22.85 -2.48 -12.55
CA MET A 166 -24.29 -2.28 -12.44
C MET A 166 -24.67 -0.79 -12.60
N HIS A 167 -23.93 0.13 -11.99
CA HIS A 167 -24.14 1.57 -12.16
C HIS A 167 -23.96 1.99 -13.63
N LEU A 168 -22.90 1.51 -14.29
CA LEU A 168 -22.66 1.78 -15.71
C LEU A 168 -23.79 1.23 -16.61
N ARG A 169 -24.34 0.05 -16.27
CA ARG A 169 -25.40 -0.60 -17.04
C ARG A 169 -26.78 0.01 -16.81
N ILE A 170 -27.15 0.30 -15.56
CA ILE A 170 -28.52 0.66 -15.18
C ILE A 170 -28.70 2.16 -15.07
N VAL A 171 -27.78 2.85 -14.40
CA VAL A 171 -27.89 4.30 -14.15
C VAL A 171 -27.45 5.07 -15.39
N ARG A 172 -26.26 4.75 -15.92
CA ARG A 172 -25.74 5.40 -17.13
C ARG A 172 -26.28 4.82 -18.44
N LYS A 173 -26.97 3.67 -18.39
CA LYS A 173 -27.58 3.00 -19.55
C LYS A 173 -26.62 2.83 -20.72
N LEU A 174 -25.35 2.51 -20.43
CA LEU A 174 -24.34 2.36 -21.46
C LEU A 174 -24.60 1.11 -22.30
N SER A 175 -24.32 1.19 -23.60
CA SER A 175 -24.33 0.02 -24.48
C SER A 175 -23.25 -0.98 -24.06
N GLN A 176 -23.46 -2.27 -24.35
CA GLN A 176 -22.53 -3.33 -23.98
C GLN A 176 -21.09 -3.05 -24.46
N ASN A 177 -20.93 -2.54 -25.68
CA ASN A 177 -19.62 -2.19 -26.23
C ASN A 177 -18.91 -1.08 -25.44
N THR A 178 -19.66 -0.07 -24.97
CA THR A 178 -19.09 1.02 -24.18
C THR A 178 -18.79 0.56 -22.75
N LEU A 179 -19.68 -0.24 -22.16
CA LEU A 179 -19.49 -0.87 -20.86
C LEU A 179 -18.19 -1.68 -20.83
N THR A 180 -17.99 -2.59 -21.81
CA THR A 180 -16.78 -3.41 -21.91
C THR A 180 -15.51 -2.56 -22.03
N LYS A 181 -15.57 -1.44 -22.76
CA LYS A 181 -14.43 -0.51 -22.88
C LYS A 181 -14.13 0.18 -21.54
N TYR A 182 -15.13 0.59 -20.78
CA TYR A 182 -14.95 1.27 -19.49
C TYR A 182 -14.43 0.30 -18.43
N MET A 183 -14.99 -0.90 -18.36
CA MET A 183 -14.46 -1.97 -17.52
C MET A 183 -13.03 -2.34 -17.90
N SER A 184 -12.68 -2.30 -19.19
CA SER A 184 -11.29 -2.49 -19.62
C SER A 184 -10.35 -1.37 -19.17
N CYS A 185 -10.81 -0.12 -19.15
CA CYS A 185 -10.06 1.02 -18.60
C CYS A 185 -9.81 0.84 -17.11
N PHE A 186 -10.86 0.60 -16.34
CA PHE A 186 -10.77 0.36 -14.90
C PHE A 186 -9.82 -0.80 -14.59
N ARG A 187 -9.96 -1.91 -15.32
CA ARG A 187 -9.09 -3.07 -15.23
C ARG A 187 -7.62 -2.75 -15.53
N LYS A 188 -7.32 -1.92 -16.53
CA LYS A 188 -5.92 -1.55 -16.84
C LYS A 188 -5.28 -0.81 -15.65
N ILE A 189 -6.02 0.05 -14.97
CA ILE A 189 -5.56 0.77 -13.78
C ILE A 189 -5.33 -0.19 -12.61
N MET A 190 -6.23 -1.17 -12.41
CA MET A 190 -6.07 -2.23 -11.41
C MET A 190 -4.81 -3.08 -11.64
N TYR A 191 -4.48 -3.38 -12.91
CA TYR A 191 -3.29 -4.19 -13.24
C TYR A 191 -1.96 -3.43 -13.11
N GLN A 192 -1.97 -2.11 -13.29
CA GLN A 192 -0.77 -1.29 -13.15
C GLN A 192 -0.29 -1.20 -11.69
N ASP A 193 -1.09 -1.71 -10.74
CA ASP A 193 -0.80 -1.81 -9.30
C ASP A 193 -0.45 -3.24 -8.82
N GLU A 194 -0.10 -4.18 -9.71
CA GLU A 194 0.24 -5.58 -9.36
C GLU A 194 -0.88 -6.40 -8.66
N LEU A 195 -2.17 -6.07 -8.85
CA LEU A 195 -3.27 -6.87 -8.29
C LEU A 195 -3.73 -8.04 -9.20
N LEU A 196 -2.78 -8.89 -9.57
CA LEU A 196 -3.03 -10.13 -10.33
C LEU A 196 -3.87 -11.16 -9.52
N LEU A 197 -3.88 -11.05 -8.20
CA LEU A 197 -4.56 -11.97 -7.27
C LEU A 197 -6.07 -11.71 -7.14
N MET A 198 -6.52 -10.46 -7.20
CA MET A 198 -7.97 -10.15 -7.12
C MET A 198 -8.73 -10.60 -8.38
N TRP A 199 -8.08 -10.61 -9.55
CA TRP A 199 -8.72 -11.05 -10.80
C TRP A 199 -8.91 -12.56 -10.90
N LYS A 200 -7.99 -13.37 -10.36
CA LYS A 200 -8.21 -14.83 -10.24
C LYS A 200 -9.47 -15.14 -9.42
N TYR A 201 -9.76 -14.32 -8.41
CA TYR A 201 -10.94 -14.46 -7.57
C TYR A 201 -12.25 -14.15 -8.30
N ILE A 202 -12.27 -13.10 -9.14
CA ILE A 202 -13.46 -12.68 -9.91
C ILE A 202 -13.77 -13.67 -11.04
N LYS A 203 -12.74 -14.21 -11.71
CA LYS A 203 -12.93 -15.24 -12.74
C LYS A 203 -13.55 -16.53 -12.19
N ASN A 204 -13.29 -16.90 -10.93
CA ASN A 204 -13.89 -18.10 -10.34
C ASN A 204 -15.35 -17.91 -9.92
N HIS A 205 -15.81 -16.68 -9.65
CA HIS A 205 -17.20 -16.40 -9.32
C HIS A 205 -18.10 -16.14 -10.55
N ALA A 206 -17.53 -15.76 -11.70
CA ALA A 206 -18.31 -15.59 -12.94
C ALA A 206 -18.62 -16.91 -13.68
N VAL A 207 -17.96 -18.03 -13.32
CA VAL A 207 -18.17 -19.33 -13.98
C VAL A 207 -19.29 -20.16 -13.34
N ASN A 208 -19.78 -19.80 -12.14
CA ASN A 208 -20.81 -20.56 -11.42
C ASN A 208 -22.27 -20.06 -11.62
N VAL A 209 -22.54 -19.23 -12.65
CA VAL A 209 -23.92 -18.80 -12.99
C VAL A 209 -24.37 -19.30 -14.36
N LEU A 210 -23.62 -20.23 -14.97
CA LEU A 210 -23.97 -20.86 -16.24
C LEU A 210 -23.70 -22.38 -16.20
N ILE A 211 -24.29 -23.07 -15.22
CA ILE A 211 -24.71 -24.47 -15.32
C ILE A 211 -26.11 -24.58 -14.71
#